data_AF-A0A0D5C4F1-F1
#
_entry.id   AF-A0A0D5C4F1-F1
#
_cell.length_a   1.000
_cell.length_b   1.000
_cell.length_c   1.000
_cell.angle_alpha   90.00
_cell.angle_beta   90.00
_cell.angle_gamma   90.00
#
_symmetry.space_group_name_H-M   'P 1'
#
loop_
_entity.id
_entity.type
_entity.pdbx_description
1 polymer ?
#
loop_
_entity_poly.entity_id
_entity_poly.type
_entity_poly.pdbx_seq_one_letter_code
_entity_poly.pdbx_strand_id
1 'polypeptide(L)'
;MSSKINFTSKWNYLVKIIFENHNVPDVLLMEELRFTPHTWKVWKSKFIERSRYSICKRKNYETKKEISFQVVYDKKQKMWKFEETSIIE
;
A
#
# COMPACT_ATOMS: atom_id res chain seq x y z
N MET A 1 7.62 6.77 -26.02
CA MET A 1 7.64 7.80 -24.95
C MET A 1 7.56 7.09 -23.62
N SER A 2 8.61 7.08 -22.80
CA SER A 2 8.55 6.47 -21.47
C SER A 2 7.74 7.35 -20.55
N SER A 3 6.51 6.92 -20.22
CA SER A 3 5.68 7.52 -19.19
C SER A 3 6.50 7.56 -17.90
N LYS A 4 6.84 8.76 -17.39
CA LYS A 4 7.55 8.87 -16.11
C LYS A 4 6.73 8.16 -15.04
N ILE A 5 7.36 7.24 -14.32
CA ILE A 5 6.73 6.55 -13.19
C ILE A 5 6.38 7.60 -12.13
N ASN A 6 5.08 7.81 -11.90
CA ASN A 6 4.59 8.76 -10.91
C ASN A 6 4.46 8.06 -9.54
N PHE A 7 5.01 8.70 -8.50
CA PHE A 7 4.92 8.22 -7.13
C PHE A 7 3.47 8.02 -6.67
N THR A 8 2.60 9.00 -6.92
CA THR A 8 1.19 8.94 -6.51
C THR A 8 0.46 7.78 -7.17
N SER A 9 0.73 7.52 -8.45
CA SER A 9 0.12 6.39 -9.17
C SER A 9 0.56 5.05 -8.58
N LYS A 10 1.85 4.89 -8.26
CA LYS A 10 2.36 3.66 -7.61
C LYS A 10 1.85 3.49 -6.19
N TRP A 11 1.76 4.58 -5.43
CA TRP A 11 1.16 4.57 -4.09
C TRP A 11 -0.30 4.14 -4.13
N ASN A 12 -1.11 4.73 -5.01
CA ASN A 12 -2.53 4.38 -5.13
C ASN A 12 -2.72 2.92 -5.54
N TYR A 13 -1.84 2.39 -6.39
CA TYR A 13 -1.88 0.99 -6.79
C TYR A 13 -1.45 0.06 -5.64
N LEU A 14 -0.39 0.40 -4.90
CA LEU A 14 0.02 -0.30 -3.69
C LEU A 14 -1.13 -0.40 -2.67
N VAL A 15 -1.79 0.73 -2.40
CA VAL A 15 -2.94 0.81 -1.47
C VAL A 15 -4.08 -0.09 -1.95
N LYS A 16 -4.36 -0.13 -3.26
CA LYS A 16 -5.37 -1.01 -3.86
C LYS A 16 -5.05 -2.48 -3.57
N ILE A 17 -3.84 -2.91 -3.90
CA ILE A 17 -3.41 -4.32 -3.77
C ILE A 17 -3.47 -4.78 -2.31
N ILE A 18 -3.01 -3.94 -1.38
CA ILE A 18 -3.07 -4.26 0.06
C ILE A 18 -4.51 -4.32 0.55
N PHE A 19 -5.38 -3.40 0.13
CA PHE A 19 -6.79 -3.42 0.53
C PHE A 19 -7.51 -4.67 0.03
N GLU A 20 -7.26 -5.09 -1.22
CA GLU A 20 -7.90 -6.27 -1.81
C GLU A 20 -7.41 -7.58 -1.18
N ASN A 21 -6.13 -7.67 -0.79
CA ASN A 21 -5.53 -8.90 -0.30
C ASN A 21 -5.39 -8.97 1.23
N HIS A 22 -5.66 -7.88 1.95
CA HIS A 22 -5.49 -7.68 3.40
C HIS A 22 -4.04 -7.79 3.91
N ASN A 23 -3.29 -8.78 3.44
CA ASN A 23 -1.89 -9.04 3.75
C ASN A 23 -1.15 -9.42 2.47
N VAL A 24 -0.03 -8.75 2.19
CA VAL A 24 0.76 -8.95 0.97
C VAL A 24 2.25 -9.06 1.30
N PRO A 25 2.93 -10.17 0.95
CA PRO A 25 4.38 -10.27 1.07
C PRO A 25 5.12 -9.18 0.31
N ASP A 26 6.22 -8.68 0.89
CA ASP A 26 7.03 -7.60 0.32
C ASP A 26 7.53 -7.90 -1.11
N VAL A 27 7.87 -9.17 -1.39
CA VAL A 27 8.34 -9.61 -2.71
C VAL A 27 7.20 -9.63 -3.73
N LEU A 28 6.01 -10.12 -3.35
CA LEU A 28 4.85 -10.11 -4.26
C LEU A 28 4.42 -8.68 -4.58
N LEU A 29 4.44 -7.79 -3.59
CA LEU A 29 4.12 -6.38 -3.83
C LEU A 29 5.13 -5.70 -4.76
N MET A 30 6.41 -6.06 -4.68
CA MET A 30 7.44 -5.60 -5.61
C MET A 30 7.13 -6.04 -7.04
N GLU A 31 6.76 -7.31 -7.24
CA GLU A 31 6.42 -7.89 -8.55
C GLU A 31 5.17 -7.24 -9.14
N GLU A 32 4.11 -7.10 -8.34
CA GLU A 32 2.86 -6.43 -8.71
C GLU A 32 3.10 -4.99 -9.17
N LEU A 33 3.96 -4.27 -8.46
CA LEU A 33 4.34 -2.90 -8.81
C LEU A 33 5.39 -2.84 -9.93
N ARG A 34 5.82 -3.98 -10.48
CA ARG A 34 6.81 -4.12 -11.56
C ARG A 34 8.12 -3.40 -11.23
N PHE A 35 8.57 -3.54 -9.98
CA PHE A 35 9.88 -3.05 -9.56
C PHE A 35 10.92 -4.17 -9.62
N THR A 36 12.15 -3.80 -9.97
CA THR A 36 13.31 -4.67 -9.73
C THR A 36 13.71 -4.59 -8.26
N PRO A 37 14.49 -5.56 -7.73
CA PRO A 37 14.96 -5.51 -6.34
C PRO A 37 15.71 -4.21 -5.98
N HIS A 38 16.50 -3.69 -6.92
CA HIS A 38 17.25 -2.45 -6.72
C HIS A 38 16.31 -1.24 -6.59
N THR A 39 15.36 -1.10 -7.52
CA THR A 39 14.40 0.00 -7.51
C THR A 39 13.44 -0.11 -6.31
N TRP A 40 13.02 -1.33 -5.96
CA TRP A 40 12.16 -1.59 -4.82
C TRP A 40 12.77 -1.09 -3.51
N LYS A 41 14.06 -1.32 -3.29
CA LYS A 41 14.76 -0.86 -2.09
C LYS A 41 14.60 0.66 -1.87
N VAL A 42 14.67 1.44 -2.95
CA VAL A 42 14.51 2.91 -2.90
C VAL A 42 13.04 3.29 -2.66
N TRP A 43 12.14 2.70 -3.44
CA TRP A 43 10.71 3.04 -3.42
C TRP A 43 9.99 2.60 -2.16
N LYS A 44 10.32 1.41 -1.64
CA LYS A 44 9.81 0.87 -0.39
C LYS A 44 10.01 1.83 0.78
N SER A 45 11.21 2.41 0.90
CA SER A 45 11.49 3.38 1.97
C SER A 45 10.52 4.57 1.91
N LYS A 46 10.24 5.08 0.71
CA LYS A 46 9.30 6.18 0.49
C LYS A 46 7.84 5.79 0.72
N PHE A 47 7.45 4.56 0.39
CA PHE A 47 6.12 4.07 0.73
C PHE A 47 5.93 3.90 2.23
N ILE A 48 6.92 3.36 2.93
CA ILE A 48 6.90 3.25 4.40
C ILE A 48 6.80 4.66 5.01
N GLU A 49 7.60 5.61 4.54
CA GLU A 49 7.54 7.00 4.99
C GLU A 49 6.14 7.60 4.77
N ARG A 50 5.59 7.49 3.54
CA ARG A 50 4.24 7.99 3.21
C ARG A 50 3.15 7.36 4.06
N SER A 51 3.25 6.06 4.33
CA SER A 51 2.25 5.29 5.07
C SER A 51 2.03 5.78 6.51
N ARG A 52 3.07 6.34 7.14
CA ARG A 52 3.00 6.87 8.52
C ARG A 52 2.09 8.09 8.65
N TYR A 53 1.88 8.82 7.55
CA TYR A 53 1.13 10.08 7.51
C TYR A 53 -0.13 9.99 6.64
N SER A 54 -0.54 8.79 6.26
CA SER A 54 -1.64 8.60 5.31
C SER A 54 -2.74 7.74 5.91
N ILE A 55 -3.92 8.34 6.05
CA ILE A 55 -5.18 7.60 6.20
C ILE A 55 -5.75 7.44 4.79
N CYS A 56 -6.00 6.19 4.40
CA CYS A 56 -6.61 5.83 3.12
C CYS A 56 -8.09 5.57 3.33
N LYS A 57 -8.90 5.94 2.33
CA LYS A 57 -10.34 5.65 2.31
C LYS A 57 -10.64 4.81 1.08
N ARG A 58 -11.32 3.69 1.26
CA ARG A 58 -11.89 2.92 0.14
C ARG A 58 -13.26 2.38 0.50
N LYS A 59 -14.11 2.28 -0.52
CA LYS A 59 -15.38 1.59 -0.43
C LYS A 59 -15.14 0.09 -0.53
N ASN A 60 -15.58 -0.65 0.47
CA ASN A 60 -15.67 -2.10 0.37
C ASN A 60 -16.83 -2.45 -0.58
N TYR A 61 -16.56 -3.22 -1.63
CA TYR A 61 -17.55 -3.56 -2.65
C TYR A 61 -18.67 -4.48 -2.13
N GLU A 62 -18.35 -5.35 -1.17
CA GLU A 62 -19.30 -6.30 -0.58
C GLU A 62 -20.25 -5.60 0.39
N THR A 63 -19.70 -4.79 1.30
CA THR A 63 -20.50 -4.14 2.36
C THR A 63 -21.04 -2.77 1.95
N LYS A 64 -20.56 -2.22 0.82
CA LYS A 64 -20.80 -0.84 0.35
C LYS A 64 -20.39 0.25 1.34
N LYS A 65 -19.72 -0.09 2.45
CA LYS A 65 -19.26 0.88 3.46
C LYS A 65 -17.92 1.48 3.05
N GLU A 66 -17.74 2.77 3.36
CA GLU A 66 -16.41 3.40 3.31
C GLU A 66 -15.61 2.94 4.52
N ILE A 67 -14.43 2.39 4.28
CA ILE A 67 -13.48 1.99 5.31
C ILE A 67 -12.32 2.99 5.28
N SER A 68 -12.02 3.56 6.44
CA SER A 68 -10.80 4.32 6.67
C SER A 68 -9.75 3.39 7.25
N PHE A 69 -8.56 3.36 6.67
CA PHE A 69 -7.49 2.46 7.09
C PHE A 69 -6.12 3.08 6.89
N GLN A 70 -5.14 2.57 7.62
CA GLN A 70 -3.74 2.88 7.42
C GLN A 70 -3.03 1.69 6.79
N VAL A 71 -2.13 1.95 5.84
CA VAL A 71 -1.22 0.91 5.33
C VAL A 71 -0.03 0.79 6.28
N VAL A 72 0.35 -0.43 6.62
CA VAL A 72 1.43 -0.72 7.57
C VAL A 72 2.38 -1.76 6.99
N TYR A 73 3.67 -1.59 7.26
CA TYR A 73 4.70 -2.57 6.91
C TYR A 73 5.25 -3.26 8.16
N ASP A 74 5.01 -4.57 8.27
CA ASP A 74 5.63 -5.43 9.28
C ASP A 74 7.05 -5.80 8.82
N LYS A 75 8.04 -5.19 9.48
CA LYS A 75 9.46 -5.43 9.19
C LYS A 75 9.93 -6.85 9.56
N LYS A 76 9.35 -7.46 10.60
CA LYS A 76 9.76 -8.79 11.08
C LYS A 76 9.28 -9.87 10.11
N GLN A 77 8.01 -9.78 9.72
CA GLN A 77 7.40 -10.76 8.81
C GLN A 77 7.63 -10.42 7.33
N LYS A 78 8.12 -9.21 7.03
CA LYS A 78 8.25 -8.66 5.67
C LYS A 78 6.91 -8.64 4.93
N MET A 79 5.86 -8.20 5.63
CA MET A 79 4.48 -8.18 5.13
C MET A 79 3.95 -6.75 5.10
N TRP A 80 3.15 -6.46 4.09
CA TRP A 80 2.33 -5.25 4.00
C TRP A 80 0.90 -5.60 4.37
N LYS A 81 0.27 -4.76 5.17
CA LYS A 81 -1.10 -4.96 5.63
C LYS A 81 -1.83 -3.63 5.71
N PHE A 82 -3.15 -3.69 5.85
CA PHE A 82 -3.89 -2.54 6.32
C PHE A 82 -4.43 -2.76 7.73
N GLU A 83 -4.54 -1.67 8.47
CA GLU A 83 -5.16 -1.63 9.78
C GLU A 83 -6.32 -0.64 9.70
N GLU A 84 -7.53 -1.10 9.98
CA GLU A 84 -8.71 -0.23 10.01
C GLU A 84 -8.51 0.84 11.09
N THR A 85 -8.71 2.08 10.71
CA THR A 85 -8.64 3.19 11.65
C THR A 85 -10.03 3.37 12.21
N SER A 86 -10.24 2.98 13.47
CA SER A 86 -11.43 3.40 14.21
C SER A 86 -11.36 4.91 14.33
N ILE A 87 -12.10 5.62 13.47
CA ILE A 87 -12.39 7.03 13.74
C ILE A 87 -13.26 6.98 14.99
N ILE A 88 -12.67 7.27 16.15
CA ILE A 88 -13.45 7.66 17.32
C ILE A 88 -14.09 8.98 16.91
N GLU A 89 -15.38 8.92 16.59
CA GLU A 89 -16.22 10.09 16.31
C GLU A 89 -16.25 11.05 17.50
#